data_AF-A0A1G5ZJ46-F1
#
_entry.id   AF-A0A1G5ZJ46-F1
#
_cell.length_a   1.000
_cell.length_b   1.000
_cell.length_c   1.000
_cell.angle_alpha   90.00
_cell.angle_beta   90.00
_cell.angle_gamma   90.00
#
_symmetry.space_group_name_H-M   'P 1'
#
loop_
_entity.id
_entity.type
_entity.pdbx_description
1 polymer ?
#
loop_
_entity_poly.entity_id
_entity_poly.type
_entity_poly.pdbx_seq_one_letter_code
_entity_poly.pdbx_strand_id
1 'polypeptide(L)' 'MAYDFSRFSTQSFERFVQALAAATVGARIQVYGSGKDGAREATYTGHCRIANEDWRGYVVFQAKYHEITETPAKNTA' A
#
# COMPACT_ATOMS: atom_id res chain seq x y z
N MET A 1 3.58 -16.05 -14.72
CA MET A 1 4.49 -14.88 -14.65
C MET A 1 4.62 -14.52 -13.18
N ALA A 2 5.76 -14.83 -12.55
CA ALA A 2 5.97 -14.47 -11.14
C ALA A 2 6.41 -13.00 -11.10
N TYR A 3 5.69 -12.16 -10.36
CA TYR A 3 6.08 -10.76 -10.17
C TYR A 3 7.31 -10.72 -9.26
N ASP A 4 8.39 -10.07 -9.73
CA ASP A 4 9.60 -9.84 -8.92
C ASP A 4 9.41 -8.56 -8.11
N PHE A 5 9.05 -8.73 -6.84
CA PHE A 5 8.88 -7.62 -5.90
C PHE A 5 10.18 -7.22 -5.19
N SER A 6 11.31 -7.87 -5.49
CA SER A 6 12.61 -7.56 -4.85
C SER A 6 13.23 -6.25 -5.34
N ARG A 7 12.70 -5.69 -6.44
CA ARG A 7 13.26 -4.49 -7.10
C ARG A 7 12.54 -3.20 -6.76
N PHE A 8 11.65 -3.21 -5.77
CA PHE A 8 11.00 -1.99 -5.35
C PHE A 8 12.00 -1.03 -4.70
N SER A 9 12.02 0.21 -5.16
CA SER A 9 12.38 1.36 -4.34
C SER A 9 11.18 1.81 -3.51
N THR A 10 11.42 2.56 -2.43
CA THR A 10 10.35 3.17 -1.62
C THR A 10 9.31 3.88 -2.48
N GLN A 11 9.75 4.68 -3.46
CA GLN A 11 8.84 5.41 -4.34
C GLN A 11 8.02 4.50 -5.26
N SER A 12 8.64 3.45 -5.81
CA SER A 12 7.92 2.49 -6.67
C SER A 12 6.93 1.63 -5.87
N PHE A 13 7.25 1.32 -4.61
CA PHE A 13 6.35 0.64 -3.69
C PHE A 13 5.15 1.52 -3.32
N GLU A 14 5.37 2.80 -3.00
CA GLU A 14 4.28 3.76 -2.74
C GLU A 14 3.32 3.83 -3.93
N ARG A 15 3.84 4.00 -5.16
CA ARG A 15 3.01 4.03 -6.38
C ARG A 15 2.25 2.72 -6.58
N PHE A 16 2.87 1.59 -6.30
CA PHE A 16 2.22 0.28 -6.38
C PHE A 16 1.04 0.17 -5.40
N VAL A 17 1.23 0.58 -4.15
CA VAL A 17 0.16 0.58 -3.13
C VAL A 17 -0.97 1.52 -3.52
N GLN A 18 -0.67 2.72 -4.03
CA GLN A 18 -1.67 3.68 -4.50
C GLN A 18 -2.51 3.10 -5.65
N ALA A 19 -1.87 2.45 -6.62
CA ALA A 19 -2.55 1.79 -7.73
C ALA A 19 -3.43 0.65 -7.24
N LEU A 20 -2.96 -0.15 -6.28
CA LEU A 20 -3.75 -1.23 -5.68
C LEU A 20 -4.97 -0.68 -4.93
N ALA A 21 -4.80 0.39 -4.16
CA ALA A 21 -5.89 1.04 -3.44
C ALA A 21 -6.94 1.59 -4.43
N ALA A 22 -6.51 2.27 -5.49
CA ALA A 22 -7.39 2.77 -6.55
C ALA A 22 -8.13 1.64 -7.28
N ALA A 23 -7.46 0.52 -7.57
CA ALA A 23 -8.09 -0.65 -8.15
C ALA A 23 -9.12 -1.30 -7.20
N THR A 24 -8.90 -1.20 -5.89
CA THR A 24 -9.77 -1.80 -4.87
C THR A 24 -11.05 -0.99 -4.63
N VAL A 25 -10.96 0.34 -4.53
CA VAL A 25 -12.11 1.20 -4.16
C VAL A 25 -12.64 2.09 -5.29
N GLY A 26 -11.95 2.13 -6.43
CA GLY A 26 -12.37 2.87 -7.62
C GLY A 26 -12.13 4.38 -7.55
N ALA A 27 -12.76 5.11 -8.47
CA ALA A 27 -12.44 6.50 -8.81
C ALA A 27 -12.66 7.56 -7.70
N ARG A 28 -13.25 7.17 -6.56
CA ARG A 28 -13.52 8.09 -5.43
C ARG A 28 -12.40 8.09 -4.38
N ILE A 29 -11.28 7.45 -4.67
CA ILE A 29 -10.09 7.46 -3.83
C ILE A 29 -9.36 8.81 -3.91
N GLN A 30 -8.88 9.29 -2.77
CA GLN A 30 -7.94 10.41 -2.69
C GLN A 30 -6.53 9.85 -2.48
N VAL A 31 -5.70 9.90 -3.53
CA VAL A 31 -4.29 9.48 -3.45
C VAL A 31 -3.44 10.65 -2.93
N TYR A 32 -2.49 10.35 -2.05
CA TYR A 32 -1.51 11.33 -1.55
C TYR A 32 -0.14 11.08 -2.19
N GLY A 33 0.59 12.15 -2.43
CA GLY A 33 1.92 12.10 -3.04
C GLY A 33 3.03 12.18 -2.00
N SER A 34 4.26 12.38 -2.48
CA SER A 34 5.41 12.67 -1.62
C SER A 34 5.19 14.02 -0.92
N GLY A 35 4.86 14.01 0.37
CA GLY A 35 4.51 15.20 1.13
C GLY A 35 4.31 14.94 2.62
N LYS A 36 4.10 16.00 3.40
CA LYS A 36 3.88 15.97 4.87
C LYS A 36 2.48 15.45 5.22
N ASP A 37 1.93 14.54 4.43
CA ASP A 37 0.56 14.03 4.55
C ASP A 37 0.40 12.99 5.67
N GLY A 38 1.42 12.84 6.53
CA GLY A 38 1.39 11.98 7.71
C GLY A 38 1.55 10.49 7.39
N ALA A 39 2.29 10.16 6.33
CA ALA A 39 2.54 8.79 5.87
C ALA A 39 1.29 8.01 5.43
N ARG A 40 0.32 8.70 4.80
CA ARG A 40 -0.86 8.08 4.17
C ARG A 40 -0.62 7.94 2.68
N GLU A 41 -0.90 6.76 2.12
CA GLU A 41 -0.79 6.57 0.67
C GLU A 41 -2.08 6.99 -0.04
N ALA A 42 -3.24 6.69 0.55
CA ALA A 42 -4.52 7.11 0.02
C ALA A 42 -5.63 7.09 1.09
N THR A 43 -6.73 7.79 0.84
CA THR A 43 -7.95 7.70 1.66
C THR A 43 -9.19 7.54 0.81
N TYR A 44 -10.24 7.00 1.41
CA TYR A 44 -11.55 6.83 0.77
C TYR A 44 -12.65 7.07 1.80
N THR A 45 -13.70 7.80 1.41
CA THR A 45 -14.89 7.96 2.23
C THR A 45 -16.07 7.29 1.55
N GLY A 46 -16.64 6.27 2.18
CA GLY A 46 -17.79 5.56 1.64
C GLY A 46 -17.91 4.14 2.20
N HIS A 47 -18.37 3.23 1.36
CA HIS A 47 -18.43 1.80 1.67
C HIS A 47 -17.59 1.05 0.64
N CYS A 48 -16.61 0.27 1.12
CA CYS A 48 -15.79 -0.58 0.27
C CYS A 48 -15.59 -1.94 0.92
N ARG A 49 -15.31 -2.95 0.09
CA ARG A 49 -15.00 -4.30 0.54
C ARG A 49 -13.55 -4.61 0.20
N ILE A 50 -12.73 -4.89 1.20
CA ILE A 50 -11.29 -5.15 1.06
C ILE A 50 -11.01 -6.56 1.57
N ALA A 51 -10.41 -7.40 0.74
CA ALA A 51 -10.10 -8.82 0.97
C ALA A 51 -11.32 -9.71 1.29
N ASN A 52 -12.08 -9.44 2.35
CA ASN A 52 -13.40 -9.99 2.66
C ASN A 52 -14.14 -9.19 3.76
N GLU A 53 -13.61 -8.02 4.12
CA GLU A 53 -14.14 -7.18 5.19
C GLU A 53 -14.86 -5.97 4.59
N ASP A 54 -15.99 -5.62 5.20
CA ASP A 54 -16.79 -4.45 4.83
C ASP A 54 -16.38 -3.24 5.66
N TRP A 55 -15.85 -2.23 4.98
CA TRP A 55 -15.40 -0.98 5.58
C TRP A 55 -16.38 0.14 5.27
N ARG A 56 -16.76 0.92 6.28
CA ARG A 56 -17.70 2.05 6.15
C ARG A 56 -17.13 3.30 6.80
N GLY A 57 -17.36 4.46 6.17
CA GLY A 57 -16.88 5.74 6.67
C GLY A 57 -15.55 6.13 6.04
N TYR A 58 -14.64 6.68 6.84
CA TYR A 58 -13.32 7.14 6.38
C TYR A 58 -12.28 6.02 6.52
N VAL A 59 -11.77 5.57 5.38
CA VAL A 59 -10.76 4.51 5.27
C VAL A 59 -9.42 5.15 4.92
N VAL A 60 -8.39 4.79 5.67
CA VAL A 60 -7.00 5.19 5.43
C VAL A 60 -6.24 3.99 4.91
N PHE A 61 -5.63 4.12 3.73
CA PHE A 61 -4.69 3.17 3.20
C PHE A 61 -3.30 3.58 3.65
N GLN A 62 -2.68 2.70 4.45
CA GLN A 62 -1.31 2.85 4.89
C GLN A 62 -0.47 1.61 4.58
N ALA A 63 0.69 1.79 3.97
CA ALA A 63 1.66 0.72 3.73
C ALA A 63 3.09 1.22 3.98
N LYS A 64 3.96 0.32 4.43
CA LYS A 64 5.34 0.65 4.74
C LYS A 64 6.28 -0.30 4.02
N TYR A 65 7.22 0.25 3.25
CA TYR A 65 8.31 -0.50 2.65
C TYR A 65 9.37 -0.80 3.71
N HIS A 66 9.70 -2.08 3.88
CA HIS A 66 10.75 -2.54 4.79
C HIS A 66 11.83 -3.25 3.98
N GLU A 67 13.03 -2.68 3.94
CA GLU A 67 14.19 -3.32 3.36
C GLU A 67 14.79 -4.29 4.39
N ILE A 68 14.83 -5.58 4.06
CA ILE A 68 15.49 -6.59 4.89
C ILE A 68 16.96 -6.61 4.46
N THR A 69 17.82 -5.95 5.24
CA THR A 69 19.27 -5.92 5.04
C THR A 69 19.99 -7.10 5.72
N GLU A 70 19.26 -8.05 6.30
CA GLU A 70 19.89 -9.19 6.99
C GLU A 70 20.50 -10.20 6.00
N THR A 71 21.71 -10.65 6.33
CA THR A 71 22.40 -11.75 5.64
C THR A 71 21.51 -13.01 5.69
N PRO A 72 21.36 -13.77 4.60
CA PRO A 72 20.41 -14.90 4.49
C PRO A 72 20.48 -15.98 5.57
N ALA A 73 21.57 -16.02 6.36
CA ALA A 73 21.84 -17.02 7.39
C ALA A 73 20.90 -16.98 8.61
N LYS A 74 20.04 -15.97 8.75
CA LYS A 74 19.12 -15.84 9.91
C LYS A 74 17.69 -16.32 9.69
N ASN A 75 17.30 -16.71 8.46
CA ASN A 75 15.93 -17.15 8.17
C ASN A 75 15.66 -18.65 8.48
N THR A 76 16.55 -19.33 9.20
CA THR A 76 16.45 -20.77 9.52
C THR A 76 16.26 -21.05 11.02
N ALA A 77 15.49 -20.22 11.74
CA ALA A 77 15.11 -20.49 13.13
C ALA A 77 13.59 -20.66 13.27
#